data_AF-A0A379A1W8-F1
#
_entry.id   AF-A0A379A1W8-F1
#
_cell.length_a   1.000
_cell.length_b   1.000
_cell.length_c   1.000
_cell.angle_alpha   90.00
_cell.angle_beta   90.00
_cell.angle_gamma   90.00
#
_symmetry.space_group_name_H-M   'P 1'
#
loop_
_entity.id
_entity.type
_entity.pdbx_description
1 polymer ?
#
loop_
_entity_poly.entity_id
_entity_poly.type
_entity_poly.pdbx_seq_one_letter_code
_entity_poly.pdbx_strand_id
1 'polypeptide(L)'
;MRAKALLAAAGERTSHEPDQTLAPEAGQPAGEQAEQQPEPVPQALPPRRRGYKRRLALKALGIAAALVCLWLLISFIRFTVDVVTIDQPEDPRADAIVVLTGGQERIETAVQLLQQGRAQRLLISGVYPATTARQLRLRTEAERDLFNCCIDLDKKALNTIGNATEAAIWAKTNGYASLMLVTSAYHMPRAEMELNAVMPDLVVIPYPVFAGDFNVERWYAEPRTLRLLLREFVKYTLARLRVSTLGVSAAG
;
A
#
# COMPACT_ATOMS: atom_id res chain seq x y z
N MET A 1 -17.79 -39.33 29.91
CA MET A 1 -18.31 -39.85 31.19
C MET A 1 -18.90 -38.67 31.95
N ARG A 2 -20.21 -38.68 32.27
CA ARG A 2 -20.76 -38.92 33.62
C ARG A 2 -20.01 -38.09 34.69
N ALA A 3 -20.51 -36.93 35.13
CA ALA A 3 -21.74 -36.63 35.89
C ALA A 3 -21.65 -37.00 37.38
N LYS A 4 -21.91 -36.02 38.26
CA LYS A 4 -22.65 -36.19 39.53
C LYS A 4 -23.12 -34.84 40.09
N ALA A 5 -24.41 -34.77 40.37
CA ALA A 5 -25.02 -33.82 41.30
C ALA A 5 -25.36 -34.57 42.60
N LEU A 6 -25.76 -33.85 43.67
CA LEU A 6 -26.64 -34.22 44.80
C LEU A 6 -26.70 -32.99 45.73
N LEU A 7 -27.86 -32.33 45.89
CA LEU A 7 -28.81 -32.39 47.03
C LEU A 7 -28.19 -31.97 48.40
N ALA A 8 -28.68 -30.92 49.09
CA ALA A 8 -29.97 -30.77 49.83
C ALA A 8 -29.98 -31.57 51.18
N ALA A 9 -30.54 -31.11 52.31
CA ALA A 9 -31.44 -29.99 52.62
C ALA A 9 -31.48 -29.61 54.13
N ALA A 10 -32.16 -28.48 54.44
CA ALA A 10 -33.13 -28.26 55.54
C ALA A 10 -32.72 -28.12 57.04
N GLY A 11 -33.57 -27.36 57.77
CA GLY A 11 -33.71 -27.28 59.24
C GLY A 11 -32.86 -26.20 59.95
N GLU A 12 -33.34 -25.42 60.93
CA GLU A 12 -34.71 -25.19 61.43
C GLU A 12 -34.75 -23.86 62.25
N ARG A 13 -35.94 -23.37 62.64
CA ARG A 13 -36.09 -22.17 63.50
C ARG A 13 -36.21 -22.56 64.97
N THR A 14 -35.76 -21.69 65.88
CA THR A 14 -36.51 -21.34 67.11
C THR A 14 -36.03 -20.00 67.67
N SER A 15 -36.84 -19.40 68.54
CA SER A 15 -36.70 -18.04 69.10
C SER A 15 -36.99 -18.04 70.59
N HIS A 16 -36.20 -17.36 71.42
CA HIS A 16 -36.72 -16.50 72.51
C HIS A 16 -35.66 -15.62 73.20
N GLU A 17 -36.19 -14.64 73.93
CA GLU A 17 -35.61 -13.60 74.80
C GLU A 17 -35.33 -14.15 76.24
N PRO A 18 -35.02 -13.39 77.34
CA PRO A 18 -35.06 -11.93 77.54
C PRO A 18 -33.92 -11.27 78.41
N ASP A 19 -34.10 -9.94 78.56
CA ASP A 19 -33.97 -9.10 79.79
C ASP A 19 -32.65 -8.43 80.27
N GLN A 20 -32.90 -7.38 81.06
CA GLN A 20 -32.08 -6.20 81.39
C GLN A 20 -31.47 -6.21 82.81
N THR A 21 -30.77 -5.09 83.10
CA THR A 21 -30.28 -4.56 84.41
C THR A 21 -28.84 -4.95 84.81
N LEU A 22 -28.06 -4.15 85.57
CA LEU A 22 -28.31 -2.82 86.20
C LEU A 22 -26.98 -1.99 86.25
N ALA A 23 -27.01 -0.82 86.91
CA ALA A 23 -25.87 0.10 87.14
C ALA A 23 -25.27 -0.11 88.57
N PRO A 24 -24.22 0.63 89.04
CA PRO A 24 -24.21 2.11 89.18
C PRO A 24 -22.86 2.82 88.87
N GLU A 25 -22.88 4.15 88.98
CA GLU A 25 -21.74 5.08 88.86
C GLU A 25 -20.72 5.00 90.00
N ALA A 26 -19.47 5.43 89.75
CA ALA A 26 -18.73 6.38 90.59
C ALA A 26 -17.41 6.85 89.96
N GLY A 27 -17.05 8.13 90.14
CA GLY A 27 -15.65 8.56 90.31
C GLY A 27 -14.89 9.10 89.08
N GLN A 28 -15.08 10.38 88.77
CA GLN A 28 -14.00 11.21 88.21
C GLN A 28 -13.11 11.73 89.34
N PRO A 29 -11.79 11.77 89.11
CA PRO A 29 -11.03 12.98 89.45
C PRO A 29 -10.20 13.50 88.27
N ALA A 30 -9.76 14.75 88.41
CA ALA A 30 -9.16 15.54 87.35
C ALA A 30 -7.67 15.26 87.09
N GLY A 31 -7.24 15.55 85.87
CA GLY A 31 -5.97 16.26 85.66
C GLY A 31 -4.79 15.45 85.12
N GLU A 32 -4.77 15.22 83.80
CA GLU A 32 -3.53 15.13 83.02
C GLU A 32 -3.82 15.71 81.62
N GLN A 33 -3.09 16.75 81.20
CA GLN A 33 -3.25 17.32 79.85
C GLN A 33 -2.49 16.46 78.84
N ALA A 34 -3.15 15.38 78.37
CA ALA A 34 -2.66 14.63 77.22
C ALA A 34 -2.77 15.49 75.96
N GLU A 35 -1.61 15.87 75.41
CA GLU A 35 -1.47 16.65 74.18
C GLU A 35 -2.09 15.89 72.99
N GLN A 36 -3.34 16.22 72.65
CA GLN A 36 -4.06 15.57 71.55
C GLN A 36 -3.42 15.96 70.21
N GLN A 37 -2.60 15.04 69.67
CA GLN A 37 -2.18 15.09 68.28
C GLN A 37 -3.44 15.10 67.39
N PRO A 38 -3.55 16.05 66.43
CA PRO A 38 -4.73 16.12 65.58
C PRO A 38 -4.85 14.86 64.70
N GLU A 39 -6.04 14.28 64.68
CA GLU A 39 -6.42 13.21 63.74
C GLU A 39 -5.97 13.58 62.30
N PRO A 40 -5.30 12.67 61.58
CA PRO A 40 -4.82 12.96 60.24
C PRO A 40 -5.99 13.13 59.27
N VAL A 41 -6.28 14.38 58.90
CA VAL A 41 -7.30 14.74 57.91
C VAL A 41 -7.15 13.86 56.66
N PRO A 42 -8.18 13.12 56.22
CA PRO A 42 -8.08 12.24 55.06
C PRO A 42 -7.63 13.01 53.81
N GLN A 43 -6.37 12.82 53.40
CA GLN A 43 -5.82 13.48 52.24
C GLN A 43 -6.58 13.02 50.99
N ALA A 44 -7.23 13.98 50.31
CA ALA A 44 -7.95 13.70 49.08
C ALA A 44 -7.01 13.09 48.03
N LEU A 45 -7.24 11.83 47.68
CA LEU A 45 -6.42 11.11 46.70
C LEU A 45 -6.30 11.94 45.41
N PRO A 46 -5.08 12.17 44.89
CA PRO A 46 -4.90 13.04 43.74
C PRO A 46 -5.72 12.52 42.56
N PRO A 47 -6.44 13.39 41.82
CA PRO A 47 -7.32 12.97 40.75
C PRO A 47 -6.54 12.14 39.73
N ARG A 48 -7.11 11.01 39.28
CA ARG A 48 -6.44 9.97 38.46
C ARG A 48 -5.90 10.51 37.11
N ARG A 49 -4.79 11.27 37.13
CA ARG A 49 -4.16 11.93 35.96
C ARG A 49 -3.83 10.96 34.81
N ARG A 50 -3.62 9.68 35.13
CA ARG A 50 -3.35 8.59 34.17
C ARG A 50 -4.50 8.36 33.18
N GLY A 51 -5.75 8.60 33.59
CA GLY A 51 -6.93 8.47 32.72
C GLY A 51 -7.03 9.57 31.66
N TYR A 52 -6.71 10.81 32.03
CA TYR A 52 -6.70 11.95 31.11
C TYR A 52 -5.61 11.80 30.04
N LYS A 53 -4.36 11.48 30.43
CA LYS A 53 -3.26 11.26 29.48
C LYS A 53 -3.57 10.12 28.49
N ARG A 54 -4.19 9.01 28.93
CA ARG A 54 -4.62 7.92 28.05
C ARG A 54 -5.71 8.36 27.07
N ARG A 55 -6.71 9.13 27.51
CA ARG A 55 -7.76 9.68 26.63
C ARG A 55 -7.18 10.66 25.59
N LEU A 56 -6.23 11.51 25.99
CA LEU A 56 -5.54 12.43 25.08
C LEU A 56 -4.69 11.67 24.04
N ALA A 57 -3.94 10.66 24.46
CA ALA A 57 -3.16 9.82 23.55
C ALA A 57 -4.04 9.05 22.54
N LEU A 58 -5.19 8.51 22.97
CA LEU A 58 -6.14 7.86 22.08
C LEU A 58 -6.79 8.84 21.08
N LYS A 59 -7.10 10.07 21.53
CA LYS A 59 -7.57 11.14 20.62
C LYS A 59 -6.50 11.53 19.60
N ALA A 60 -5.26 11.72 20.03
CA ALA A 60 -4.14 12.07 19.16
C ALA A 60 -3.87 10.96 18.12
N LEU A 61 -3.91 9.69 18.54
CA LEU A 61 -3.80 8.53 17.64
C LEU A 61 -4.95 8.49 16.62
N GLY A 62 -6.19 8.75 17.05
CA GLY A 62 -7.35 8.83 16.16
C GLY A 62 -7.24 9.96 15.13
N ILE A 63 -6.76 11.14 15.53
CA ILE A 63 -6.48 12.27 14.63
C ILE A 63 -5.37 11.90 13.64
N ALA A 64 -4.26 11.32 14.11
CA ALA A 64 -3.16 10.89 13.25
C ALA A 64 -3.62 9.84 12.22
N ALA A 65 -4.41 8.85 12.63
CA ALA A 65 -4.98 7.86 11.73
C ALA A 65 -5.92 8.50 10.69
N ALA A 66 -6.78 9.44 11.10
CA ALA A 66 -7.65 10.17 10.17
C ALA A 66 -6.87 11.00 9.14
N LEU A 67 -5.78 11.67 9.55
CA LEU A 67 -4.89 12.41 8.65
C LEU A 67 -4.17 11.49 7.66
N VAL A 68 -3.71 10.31 8.09
CA VAL A 68 -3.10 9.30 7.20
C VAL A 68 -4.12 8.76 6.20
N CYS A 69 -5.35 8.45 6.63
CA CYS A 69 -6.43 8.03 5.75
C CYS A 69 -6.79 9.11 4.71
N LEU A 70 -6.87 10.38 5.13
CA LEU A 70 -7.13 11.50 4.22
C LEU A 70 -5.99 11.69 3.22
N TRP A 71 -4.73 11.60 3.67
CA TRP A 71 -3.57 11.66 2.78
C TRP A 71 -3.57 10.53 1.75
N LEU A 72 -3.82 9.28 2.17
CA LEU A 72 -3.95 8.13 1.27
C LEU A 72 -5.09 8.30 0.26
N LEU A 73 -6.24 8.83 0.68
CA LEU A 73 -7.38 9.11 -0.21
C LEU A 73 -7.02 10.16 -1.26
N ILE A 74 -6.40 11.27 -0.86
CA ILE A 74 -5.92 12.31 -1.79
C ILE A 74 -4.87 11.73 -2.74
N SER A 75 -3.92 10.94 -2.25
CA SER A 75 -2.91 10.28 -3.09
C SER A 75 -3.53 9.30 -4.09
N PHE A 76 -4.56 8.54 -3.70
CA PHE A 76 -5.28 7.63 -4.60
C PHE A 76 -6.06 8.38 -5.68
N ILE A 77 -6.75 9.47 -5.31
CA ILE A 77 -7.43 10.34 -6.27
C ILE A 77 -6.44 10.93 -7.27
N ARG A 78 -5.28 11.44 -6.82
CA ARG A 78 -4.23 11.96 -7.72
C ARG A 78 -3.70 10.90 -8.67
N PHE A 79 -3.27 9.74 -8.15
CA PHE A 79 -2.85 8.60 -8.97
C PHE A 79 -3.91 8.21 -10.01
N THR A 80 -5.19 8.26 -9.64
CA THR A 80 -6.27 7.91 -10.55
C THR A 80 -6.47 8.98 -11.61
N VAL A 81 -6.44 10.28 -11.26
CA VAL A 81 -6.44 11.40 -12.22
C VAL A 81 -5.30 11.23 -13.22
N ASP A 82 -4.07 11.05 -12.73
CA ASP A 82 -2.88 10.84 -13.58
C ASP A 82 -3.06 9.65 -14.56
N VAL A 83 -3.77 8.59 -14.14
CA VAL A 83 -4.06 7.39 -14.97
C VAL A 83 -5.23 7.57 -15.94
N VAL A 84 -6.23 8.40 -15.63
CA VAL A 84 -7.41 8.62 -16.50
C VAL A 84 -7.27 9.81 -17.44
N THR A 85 -6.29 10.69 -17.21
CA THR A 85 -5.95 11.82 -18.09
C THR A 85 -4.60 11.64 -18.80
N ILE A 86 -4.00 10.43 -18.75
CA ILE A 86 -2.85 10.11 -19.59
C ILE A 86 -3.37 9.76 -21.00
N ASP A 87 -2.85 10.44 -22.00
CA ASP A 87 -3.20 10.22 -23.41
C ASP A 87 -2.00 9.67 -24.20
N GLN A 88 -2.25 9.17 -25.40
CA GLN A 88 -1.17 8.83 -26.33
C GLN A 88 -0.61 10.11 -26.97
N PRO A 89 0.71 10.34 -26.97
CA PRO A 89 1.33 11.45 -27.69
C PRO A 89 1.04 11.40 -29.20
N GLU A 90 0.93 12.56 -29.85
CA GLU A 90 0.49 12.69 -31.25
C GLU A 90 1.51 12.16 -32.29
N ASP A 91 2.79 12.53 -32.17
CA ASP A 91 3.90 12.00 -33.00
C ASP A 91 5.03 11.43 -32.12
N PRO A 92 4.83 10.26 -31.47
CA PRO A 92 5.82 9.69 -30.59
C PRO A 92 6.99 9.13 -31.40
N ARG A 93 8.20 9.59 -31.06
CA ARG A 93 9.46 9.08 -31.61
C ARG A 93 10.48 8.93 -30.50
N ALA A 94 11.17 7.80 -30.50
CA ALA A 94 12.28 7.51 -29.58
C ALA A 94 13.35 6.71 -30.33
N ASP A 95 14.53 6.55 -29.74
CA ASP A 95 15.57 5.69 -30.31
C ASP A 95 15.09 4.22 -30.32
N ALA A 96 14.41 3.81 -29.25
CA ALA A 96 13.86 2.47 -29.09
C ALA A 96 12.51 2.44 -28.35
N ILE A 97 11.78 1.35 -28.50
CA ILE A 97 10.56 1.03 -27.76
C ILE A 97 10.87 -0.06 -26.73
N VAL A 98 10.32 0.06 -25.52
CA VAL A 98 10.26 -1.01 -24.54
C VAL A 98 8.81 -1.30 -24.20
N VAL A 99 8.37 -2.54 -24.44
CA VAL A 99 7.04 -3.00 -24.02
C VAL A 99 7.13 -3.91 -22.80
N LEU A 100 6.35 -3.57 -21.77
CA LEU A 100 6.24 -4.40 -20.58
C LEU A 100 5.08 -5.39 -20.73
N THR A 101 5.35 -6.69 -20.58
CA THR A 101 4.38 -7.78 -20.78
C THR A 101 3.30 -7.87 -19.68
N GLY A 102 2.36 -8.79 -19.87
CA GLY A 102 1.24 -9.08 -18.94
C GLY A 102 -0.15 -8.76 -19.50
N GLY A 103 -0.25 -8.38 -20.77
CA GLY A 103 -1.45 -8.15 -21.57
C GLY A 103 -1.07 -8.25 -23.05
N GLN A 104 -2.00 -8.65 -23.94
CA GLN A 104 -1.65 -8.98 -25.32
C GLN A 104 -1.56 -7.71 -26.19
N GLU A 105 -2.53 -6.81 -26.00
CA GLU A 105 -2.73 -5.58 -26.76
C GLU A 105 -1.46 -4.72 -26.80
N ARG A 106 -0.70 -4.74 -25.71
CA ARG A 106 0.57 -4.01 -25.56
C ARG A 106 1.63 -4.43 -26.57
N ILE A 107 1.78 -5.74 -26.81
CA ILE A 107 2.80 -6.26 -27.72
C ILE A 107 2.43 -5.93 -29.16
N GLU A 108 1.15 -6.05 -29.51
CA GLU A 108 0.62 -5.67 -30.81
C GLU A 108 0.83 -4.18 -31.08
N THR A 109 0.46 -3.30 -30.14
CA THR A 109 0.73 -1.85 -30.25
C THR A 109 2.22 -1.54 -30.41
N ALA A 110 3.10 -2.15 -29.62
CA ALA A 110 4.53 -1.90 -29.69
C ALA A 110 5.16 -2.36 -31.03
N VAL A 111 4.69 -3.48 -31.59
CA VAL A 111 5.12 -3.96 -32.91
C VAL A 111 4.61 -3.04 -34.02
N GLN A 112 3.36 -2.56 -33.94
CA GLN A 112 2.83 -1.58 -34.90
C GLN A 112 3.61 -0.26 -34.89
N LEU A 113 3.99 0.24 -33.71
CA LEU A 113 4.83 1.43 -33.56
C LEU A 113 6.21 1.22 -34.19
N LEU A 114 6.81 0.04 -34.05
CA LEU A 114 8.07 -0.30 -34.72
C LEU A 114 7.90 -0.37 -36.25
N GLN A 115 6.83 -1.00 -36.75
CA GLN A 115 6.52 -1.07 -38.19
C GLN A 115 6.28 0.32 -38.82
N GLN A 116 5.73 1.26 -38.05
CA GLN A 116 5.56 2.66 -38.46
C GLN A 116 6.86 3.49 -38.40
N GLY A 117 7.99 2.88 -38.03
CA GLY A 117 9.28 3.58 -37.90
C GLY A 117 9.32 4.59 -36.75
N ARG A 118 8.50 4.41 -35.70
CA ARG A 118 8.50 5.29 -34.52
C ARG A 118 9.75 5.14 -33.63
N ALA A 119 10.49 4.05 -33.83
CA ALA A 119 11.79 3.81 -33.22
C ALA A 119 12.62 2.82 -34.05
N GLN A 120 13.89 2.63 -33.69
CA GLN A 120 14.83 1.77 -34.42
C GLN A 120 14.76 0.29 -33.97
N ARG A 121 14.39 0.05 -32.70
CA ARG A 121 14.42 -1.27 -32.07
C ARG A 121 13.35 -1.42 -30.99
N LEU A 122 12.90 -2.65 -30.73
CA LEU A 122 11.90 -2.99 -29.71
C LEU A 122 12.45 -4.04 -28.74
N LEU A 123 12.36 -3.78 -27.43
CA LEU A 123 12.50 -4.79 -26.39
C LEU A 123 11.13 -5.23 -25.88
N ILE A 124 10.86 -6.53 -25.93
CA ILE A 124 9.69 -7.14 -25.27
C ILE A 124 10.17 -7.72 -23.94
N SER A 125 9.94 -6.99 -22.84
CA SER A 125 10.49 -7.30 -21.51
C SER A 125 9.55 -8.13 -20.64
N GLY A 126 10.11 -9.16 -20.00
CA GLY A 126 9.39 -10.10 -19.13
C GLY A 126 8.52 -11.11 -19.88
N VAL A 127 8.94 -11.62 -21.04
CA VAL A 127 8.21 -12.71 -21.71
C VAL A 127 8.41 -14.03 -20.96
N TYR A 128 7.41 -14.92 -21.00
CA TYR A 128 7.53 -16.25 -20.39
C TYR A 128 8.73 -17.01 -21.00
N PRO A 129 9.53 -17.78 -20.22
CA PRO A 129 10.76 -18.38 -20.73
C PRO A 129 10.60 -19.25 -21.98
N ALA A 130 9.46 -19.92 -22.15
CA ALA A 130 9.15 -20.72 -23.34
C ALA A 130 8.60 -19.91 -24.54
N THR A 131 8.32 -18.61 -24.38
CA THR A 131 7.88 -17.74 -25.48
C THR A 131 8.99 -17.62 -26.53
N THR A 132 8.61 -17.71 -27.80
CA THR A 132 9.51 -17.62 -28.96
C THR A 132 9.13 -16.46 -29.86
N ALA A 133 10.12 -15.89 -30.58
CA ALA A 133 9.88 -14.88 -31.61
C ALA A 133 8.85 -15.37 -32.66
N ARG A 134 8.91 -16.64 -33.06
CA ARG A 134 7.92 -17.26 -33.97
C ARG A 134 6.49 -17.18 -33.44
N GLN A 135 6.26 -17.42 -32.14
CA GLN A 135 4.92 -17.35 -31.54
C GLN A 135 4.41 -15.92 -31.46
N LEU A 136 5.26 -14.95 -31.09
CA LEU A 136 4.87 -13.54 -31.00
C LEU A 136 4.59 -12.96 -32.40
N ARG A 137 5.45 -13.26 -33.38
CA ARG A 137 5.26 -12.87 -34.78
C ARG A 137 3.96 -13.43 -35.39
N LEU A 138 3.58 -14.66 -35.05
CA LEU A 138 2.32 -15.25 -35.51
C LEU A 138 1.07 -14.63 -34.84
N ARG A 139 1.21 -13.95 -33.70
CA ARG A 139 0.12 -13.24 -33.03
C ARG A 139 -0.03 -11.79 -33.49
N THR A 140 1.11 -11.11 -33.69
CA THR A 140 1.19 -9.71 -34.13
C THR A 140 1.12 -9.54 -35.65
N GLU A 141 0.92 -10.64 -36.38
CA GLU A 141 0.92 -10.72 -37.86
C GLU A 141 2.15 -10.10 -38.56
N ALA A 142 3.23 -9.87 -37.82
CA ALA A 142 4.39 -9.16 -38.31
C ALA A 142 5.25 -9.96 -39.30
N GLU A 143 6.01 -9.21 -40.09
CA GLU A 143 7.03 -9.74 -40.98
C GLU A 143 8.13 -10.48 -40.20
N ARG A 144 8.77 -11.45 -40.85
CA ARG A 144 9.86 -12.22 -40.23
C ARG A 144 11.07 -11.35 -39.97
N ASP A 145 11.38 -10.46 -40.90
CA ASP A 145 12.64 -9.72 -40.87
C ASP A 145 12.66 -8.68 -39.75
N LEU A 146 11.50 -8.10 -39.41
CA LEU A 146 11.34 -7.25 -38.22
C LEU A 146 11.75 -7.98 -36.93
N PHE A 147 11.29 -9.23 -36.75
CA PHE A 147 11.64 -10.07 -35.60
C PHE A 147 13.08 -10.61 -35.64
N ASN A 148 13.73 -10.64 -36.81
CA ASN A 148 15.13 -11.05 -36.95
C ASN A 148 16.10 -9.89 -36.74
N CYS A 149 15.75 -8.68 -37.21
CA CYS A 149 16.63 -7.51 -37.17
C CYS A 149 16.50 -6.72 -35.86
N CYS A 150 15.28 -6.54 -35.37
CA CYS A 150 14.92 -5.31 -34.65
C CYS A 150 14.05 -5.54 -33.40
N ILE A 151 13.73 -6.79 -33.04
CA ILE A 151 12.95 -7.14 -31.84
C ILE A 151 13.75 -8.08 -30.95
N ASP A 152 14.05 -7.63 -29.74
CA ASP A 152 14.69 -8.43 -28.70
C ASP A 152 13.67 -8.92 -27.66
N LEU A 153 13.92 -10.11 -27.10
CA LEU A 153 13.05 -10.73 -26.10
C LEU A 153 13.80 -10.91 -24.78
N ASP A 154 13.40 -10.17 -23.75
CA ASP A 154 13.88 -10.39 -22.38
C ASP A 154 13.00 -11.42 -21.65
N LYS A 155 13.66 -12.46 -21.12
CA LYS A 155 13.08 -13.60 -20.39
C LYS A 155 13.49 -13.64 -18.91
N LYS A 156 14.32 -12.71 -18.47
CA LYS A 156 14.88 -12.67 -17.10
C LYS A 156 13.99 -11.86 -16.17
N ALA A 157 13.32 -10.83 -16.68
CA ALA A 157 12.49 -9.99 -15.84
C ALA A 157 11.23 -10.73 -15.36
N LEU A 158 11.09 -10.82 -14.02
CA LEU A 158 9.97 -11.51 -13.34
C LEU A 158 8.97 -10.54 -12.70
N ASN A 159 9.29 -9.25 -12.64
CA ASN A 159 8.49 -8.19 -12.03
C ASN A 159 8.93 -6.82 -12.59
N THR A 160 8.23 -5.75 -12.23
CA THR A 160 8.49 -4.40 -12.77
C THR A 160 9.89 -3.84 -12.44
N ILE A 161 10.53 -4.24 -11.33
CA ILE A 161 11.91 -3.85 -11.02
C ILE A 161 12.86 -4.54 -12.00
N GLY A 162 12.67 -5.85 -12.23
CA GLY A 162 13.42 -6.62 -13.21
C GLY A 162 13.23 -6.06 -14.63
N ASN A 163 12.00 -5.69 -14.99
CA ASN A 163 11.69 -5.08 -16.28
C ASN A 163 12.48 -3.77 -16.46
N ALA A 164 12.46 -2.89 -15.46
CA ALA A 164 13.19 -1.63 -15.49
C ALA A 164 14.71 -1.84 -15.58
N THR A 165 15.25 -2.81 -14.84
CA THR A 165 16.68 -3.14 -14.84
C THR A 165 17.14 -3.69 -16.18
N GLU A 166 16.44 -4.68 -16.75
CA GLU A 166 16.80 -5.24 -18.07
C GLU A 166 16.59 -4.21 -19.20
N ALA A 167 15.54 -3.37 -19.13
CA ALA A 167 15.34 -2.26 -20.06
C ALA A 167 16.48 -1.23 -20.01
N ALA A 168 16.92 -0.84 -18.81
CA ALA A 168 18.03 0.09 -18.62
C ALA A 168 19.38 -0.49 -19.09
N ILE A 169 19.66 -1.75 -18.77
CA ILE A 169 20.84 -2.46 -19.29
C ILE A 169 20.81 -2.49 -20.81
N TRP A 170 19.68 -2.88 -21.40
CA TRP A 170 19.52 -2.97 -22.85
C TRP A 170 19.66 -1.61 -23.55
N ALA A 171 19.01 -0.56 -23.04
CA ALA A 171 19.13 0.80 -23.57
C ALA A 171 20.57 1.30 -23.52
N LYS A 172 21.26 1.11 -22.38
CA LYS A 172 22.67 1.48 -22.21
C LYS A 172 23.60 0.69 -23.12
N THR A 173 23.37 -0.61 -23.31
CA THR A 173 24.19 -1.45 -24.21
C THR A 173 24.05 -1.04 -25.68
N ASN A 174 22.89 -0.56 -26.10
CA ASN A 174 22.66 -0.07 -27.47
C ASN A 174 22.93 1.44 -27.66
N GLY A 175 23.20 2.18 -26.58
CA GLY A 175 23.47 3.63 -26.64
C GLY A 175 22.21 4.51 -26.84
N TYR A 176 21.03 4.01 -26.47
CA TYR A 176 19.77 4.78 -26.60
C TYR A 176 19.63 5.84 -25.51
N ALA A 177 19.28 7.06 -25.91
CA ALA A 177 19.05 8.21 -25.02
C ALA A 177 17.56 8.45 -24.75
N SER A 178 16.68 7.90 -25.59
CA SER A 178 15.23 7.98 -25.45
C SER A 178 14.57 6.61 -25.62
N LEU A 179 13.62 6.29 -24.73
CA LEU A 179 12.78 5.10 -24.81
C LEU A 179 11.30 5.46 -24.83
N MET A 180 10.57 4.88 -25.79
CA MET A 180 9.11 4.84 -25.75
C MET A 180 8.65 3.68 -24.87
N LEU A 181 8.06 3.98 -23.73
CA LEU A 181 7.61 2.98 -22.75
C LEU A 181 6.16 2.59 -23.02
N VAL A 182 5.94 1.41 -23.59
CA VAL A 182 4.62 0.87 -23.89
C VAL A 182 4.14 -0.03 -22.74
N THR A 183 3.12 0.42 -22.01
CA THR A 183 2.43 -0.43 -21.02
C THR A 183 1.00 0.04 -20.79
N SER A 184 0.24 -0.68 -19.95
CA SER A 184 -1.16 -0.33 -19.68
C SER A 184 -1.24 1.02 -18.97
N ALA A 185 -2.24 1.86 -19.29
CA ALA A 185 -2.41 3.18 -18.67
C ALA A 185 -2.33 3.14 -17.13
N TYR A 186 -3.08 2.21 -16.50
CA TYR A 186 -3.08 1.97 -15.05
C TYR A 186 -1.74 1.49 -14.45
N HIS A 187 -0.80 1.06 -15.28
CA HIS A 187 0.52 0.57 -14.87
C HIS A 187 1.62 1.63 -15.09
N MET A 188 1.38 2.60 -15.98
CA MET A 188 2.38 3.56 -16.45
C MET A 188 3.09 4.32 -15.31
N PRO A 189 2.40 4.92 -14.31
CA PRO A 189 3.08 5.71 -13.27
C PRO A 189 4.07 4.90 -12.42
N ARG A 190 3.86 3.59 -12.33
CA ARG A 190 4.75 2.67 -11.61
C ARG A 190 5.87 2.14 -12.50
N ALA A 191 5.63 1.97 -13.79
CA ALA A 191 6.64 1.55 -14.76
C ALA A 191 7.67 2.66 -15.00
N GLU A 192 7.23 3.91 -15.21
CA GLU A 192 8.09 5.08 -15.35
C GLU A 192 8.94 5.32 -14.10
N MET A 193 8.32 5.27 -12.91
CA MET A 193 9.02 5.44 -11.64
C MET A 193 10.14 4.41 -11.43
N GLU A 194 9.88 3.14 -11.76
CA GLU A 194 10.86 2.07 -11.63
C GLU A 194 12.01 2.22 -12.64
N LEU A 195 11.72 2.66 -13.88
CA LEU A 195 12.74 2.93 -14.91
C LEU A 195 13.60 4.16 -14.57
N ASN A 196 12.97 5.27 -14.19
CA ASN A 196 13.67 6.50 -13.80
C ASN A 196 14.53 6.31 -12.53
N ALA A 197 14.18 5.36 -11.66
CA ALA A 197 14.98 5.02 -10.49
C ALA A 197 16.29 4.27 -10.81
N VAL A 198 16.40 3.65 -11.99
CA VAL A 198 17.61 2.91 -12.43
C VAL A 198 18.34 3.58 -13.60
N MET A 199 17.69 4.48 -14.34
CA MET A 199 18.26 5.20 -15.47
C MET A 199 17.67 6.63 -15.57
N PRO A 200 18.01 7.53 -14.63
CA PRO A 200 17.36 8.86 -14.51
C PRO A 200 17.66 9.81 -15.67
N ASP A 201 18.76 9.62 -16.39
CA ASP A 201 19.18 10.46 -17.52
C ASP A 201 18.48 10.10 -18.85
N LEU A 202 17.66 9.04 -18.86
CA LEU A 202 16.94 8.57 -20.03
C LEU A 202 15.66 9.37 -20.28
N VAL A 203 15.46 9.81 -21.52
CA VAL A 203 14.19 10.43 -21.94
C VAL A 203 13.12 9.35 -22.13
N VAL A 204 12.23 9.21 -21.15
CA VAL A 204 11.10 8.27 -21.23
C VAL A 204 9.89 8.96 -21.85
N ILE A 205 9.34 8.37 -22.92
CA ILE A 205 8.12 8.80 -23.58
C ILE A 205 7.04 7.75 -23.27
N PRO A 206 6.08 8.03 -22.37
CA PRO A 206 5.02 7.07 -22.06
C PRO A 206 4.07 6.90 -23.24
N TYR A 207 3.76 5.65 -23.58
CA TYR A 207 2.73 5.29 -24.56
C TYR A 207 1.68 4.38 -23.88
N PRO A 208 0.59 4.96 -23.33
CA PRO A 208 -0.41 4.19 -22.61
C PRO A 208 -1.26 3.31 -23.54
N VAL A 209 -1.44 2.06 -23.16
CA VAL A 209 -2.37 1.13 -23.81
C VAL A 209 -3.60 0.97 -22.92
N PHE A 210 -4.76 1.29 -23.48
CA PHE A 210 -6.06 1.10 -22.82
C PHE A 210 -6.60 -0.27 -23.22
N ALA A 211 -6.68 -1.19 -22.25
CA ALA A 211 -7.30 -2.50 -22.48
C ALA A 211 -8.81 -2.32 -22.67
N GLY A 212 -9.45 -3.16 -23.50
CA GLY A 212 -10.87 -2.98 -23.85
C GLY A 212 -11.85 -2.98 -22.66
N ASP A 213 -11.47 -3.64 -21.55
CA ASP A 213 -12.24 -3.68 -20.31
C ASP A 213 -12.02 -2.46 -19.38
N PHE A 214 -11.15 -1.50 -19.74
CA PHE A 214 -10.80 -0.36 -18.88
C PHE A 214 -11.68 0.86 -19.16
N ASN A 215 -12.82 0.97 -18.46
CA ASN A 215 -13.70 2.13 -18.59
C ASN A 215 -13.16 3.36 -17.84
N VAL A 216 -12.56 4.29 -18.59
CA VAL A 216 -11.96 5.53 -18.08
C VAL A 216 -13.03 6.48 -17.51
N GLU A 217 -14.14 6.69 -18.23
CA GLU A 217 -15.18 7.67 -17.90
C GLU A 217 -15.89 7.40 -16.56
N ARG A 218 -16.07 6.12 -16.20
CA ARG A 218 -16.84 5.68 -15.02
C ARG A 218 -16.04 4.77 -14.09
N TRP A 219 -14.72 4.96 -14.04
CA TRP A 219 -13.78 4.16 -13.24
C TRP A 219 -14.21 3.96 -11.77
N TYR A 220 -14.89 4.95 -11.19
CA TYR A 220 -15.36 4.94 -9.80
C TYR A 220 -16.66 4.15 -9.59
N ALA A 221 -17.47 3.99 -10.63
CA ALA A 221 -18.74 3.27 -10.59
C ALA A 221 -18.59 1.79 -10.96
N GLU A 222 -17.49 1.41 -11.62
CA GLU A 222 -17.22 0.03 -12.02
C GLU A 222 -16.33 -0.71 -10.99
N PRO A 223 -16.84 -1.76 -10.31
CA PRO A 223 -16.08 -2.45 -9.27
C PRO A 223 -14.81 -3.16 -9.75
N ARG A 224 -14.74 -3.53 -11.04
CA ARG A 224 -13.55 -4.17 -11.65
C ARG A 224 -12.43 -3.16 -11.83
N THR A 225 -12.73 -2.05 -12.51
CA THR A 225 -11.79 -0.94 -12.74
C THR A 225 -11.32 -0.32 -11.42
N LEU A 226 -12.22 -0.05 -10.47
CA LEU A 226 -11.85 0.43 -9.14
C LEU A 226 -10.90 -0.52 -8.39
N ARG A 227 -11.16 -1.84 -8.42
CA ARG A 227 -10.29 -2.85 -7.79
C ARG A 227 -8.91 -2.93 -8.46
N LEU A 228 -8.85 -2.78 -9.79
CA LEU A 228 -7.61 -2.75 -10.54
C LEU A 228 -6.77 -1.52 -10.16
N LEU A 229 -7.38 -0.33 -10.17
CA LEU A 229 -6.74 0.93 -9.77
C LEU A 229 -6.23 0.89 -8.33
N LEU A 230 -7.05 0.41 -7.37
CA LEU A 230 -6.62 0.25 -5.97
C LEU A 230 -5.42 -0.69 -5.85
N ARG A 231 -5.40 -1.81 -6.58
CA ARG A 231 -4.28 -2.76 -6.54
C ARG A 231 -2.99 -2.15 -7.10
N GLU A 232 -3.07 -1.42 -8.21
CA GLU A 232 -1.89 -0.75 -8.77
C GLU A 232 -1.45 0.45 -7.93
N PHE A 233 -2.38 1.20 -7.31
CA PHE A 233 -2.05 2.26 -6.36
C PHE A 233 -1.29 1.74 -5.14
N VAL A 234 -1.69 0.59 -4.58
CA VAL A 234 -0.95 -0.05 -3.48
C VAL A 234 0.47 -0.43 -3.93
N LYS A 235 0.62 -1.07 -5.10
CA LYS A 235 1.94 -1.38 -5.65
C LYS A 235 2.78 -0.13 -5.93
N TYR A 236 2.17 0.94 -6.44
CA TYR A 236 2.81 2.21 -6.75
C TYR A 236 3.29 2.90 -5.48
N THR A 237 2.46 2.93 -4.44
CA THR A 237 2.81 3.50 -3.13
C THR A 237 3.96 2.73 -2.49
N LEU A 238 3.93 1.39 -2.53
CA LEU A 238 5.03 0.55 -2.02
C LEU A 238 6.33 0.73 -2.83
N ALA A 239 6.24 0.80 -4.16
CA ALA A 239 7.37 1.10 -5.03
C ALA A 239 7.97 2.49 -4.73
N ARG A 240 7.13 3.53 -4.63
CA ARG A 240 7.54 4.90 -4.30
C ARG A 240 8.24 4.97 -2.95
N LEU A 241 7.66 4.34 -1.92
CA LEU A 241 8.28 4.27 -0.59
C LEU A 241 9.65 3.58 -0.66
N ARG A 242 9.76 2.44 -1.36
CA ARG A 242 11.03 1.72 -1.57
C ARG A 242 12.08 2.57 -2.30
N VAL A 243 11.71 3.23 -3.40
CA VAL A 243 12.62 4.11 -4.16
C VAL A 243 13.07 5.28 -3.28
N SER A 244 12.16 5.90 -2.54
CA SER A 244 12.49 7.02 -1.64
C SER A 244 13.37 6.60 -0.47
N THR A 245 13.17 5.43 0.15
CA THR A 245 13.97 5.01 1.31
C THR A 245 15.33 4.44 0.92
N LEU A 246 15.44 3.72 -0.20
CA LEU A 246 16.71 3.19 -0.69
C LEU A 246 17.53 4.27 -1.42
N GLY A 247 16.88 5.20 -2.11
CA GLY A 247 17.54 6.32 -2.80
C GLY A 247 18.17 7.36 -1.87
N VAL A 248 17.67 7.50 -0.64
CA VAL A 248 18.27 8.37 0.40
C VAL A 248 19.63 7.85 0.88
N SER A 249 19.96 6.57 0.68
CA SER A 249 21.27 5.99 1.06
C SER A 249 22.31 6.00 -0.06
N ALA A 250 22.00 6.50 -1.26
CA ALA A 250 22.94 6.57 -2.39
C ALA A 250 23.53 7.98 -2.61
N ALA A 251 23.18 8.94 -1.76
CA ALA A 251 23.69 10.30 -1.75
C ALA A 251 24.17 10.69 -0.34
N GLY A 252 25.31 10.12 0.07
CA GLY A 252 25.99 10.36 1.35
C GLY A 252 27.45 9.96 1.27
#